data_AF-A0A7C5MLA0-F1
#
_entry.id   AF-A0A7C5MLA0-F1
#
_cell.length_a   1.000
_cell.length_b   1.000
_cell.length_c   1.000
_cell.angle_alpha   90.00
_cell.angle_beta   90.00
_cell.angle_gamma   90.00
#
_symmetry.space_group_name_H-M   'P 1'
#
loop_
_entity.id
_entity.type
_entity.pdbx_description
1 polymer ?
#
loop_
_entity_poly.entity_id
_entity_poly.type
_entity_poly.pdbx_seq_one_letter_code
_entity_poly.pdbx_strand_id
1 'polypeptide(L)'
;MWTYTSYILSKYFEKIAAKSDELKFSELCDFIFNTLWRREGVVFHDGVKDLYLDLEYLQKIGILEIQKNENLDKVKIKVKDPEKLRDVAKTVESSSDVMKLDILREYVARINKAIEYVVI
;
A
#
# COMPACT_ATOMS: atom_id res chain seq x y z
N MET A 1 -5.63 1.19 -8.17
CA MET A 1 -4.44 1.62 -8.97
C MET A 1 -3.17 1.01 -8.38
N TRP A 2 -2.71 -0.12 -8.93
CA TRP A 2 -1.68 -0.96 -8.30
C TRP A 2 -0.33 -0.30 -8.01
N THR A 3 0.07 0.73 -8.76
CA THR A 3 1.34 1.45 -8.53
C THR A 3 1.35 2.22 -7.21
N TYR A 4 0.23 2.90 -6.88
CA TYR A 4 0.05 3.56 -5.59
C TYR A 4 -0.13 2.56 -4.47
N THR A 5 -0.81 1.43 -4.74
CA THR A 5 -0.89 0.32 -3.78
C THR A 5 0.51 -0.20 -3.43
N SER A 6 1.40 -0.38 -4.42
CA SER A 6 2.81 -0.71 -4.19
C SER A 6 3.53 0.35 -3.36
N TYR A 7 3.32 1.63 -3.66
CA TYR A 7 3.93 2.73 -2.90
C TYR A 7 3.53 2.68 -1.43
N ILE A 8 2.22 2.57 -1.17
CA ILE A 8 1.65 2.48 0.18
C ILE A 8 2.22 1.27 0.91
N LEU A 9 2.21 0.09 0.28
CA LEU A 9 2.75 -1.13 0.88
C LEU A 9 4.24 -1.00 1.19
N SER A 10 5.03 -0.40 0.31
CA SER A 10 6.46 -0.16 0.56
C SER A 10 6.66 0.64 1.84
N LYS A 11 5.97 1.78 1.98
CA LYS A 11 6.08 2.64 3.18
C LYS A 11 5.50 1.98 4.42
N TYR A 12 4.40 1.24 4.27
CA TYR A 12 3.75 0.54 5.37
C TYR A 12 4.67 -0.54 5.95
N PHE A 13 5.22 -1.40 5.09
CA PHE A 13 6.17 -2.44 5.51
C PHE A 13 7.47 -1.84 6.07
N GLU A 14 7.98 -0.74 5.53
CA GLU A 14 9.11 -0.01 6.14
C GLU A 14 8.81 0.42 7.59
N LYS A 15 7.57 0.83 7.88
CA LYS A 15 7.14 1.24 9.24
C LYS A 15 7.00 0.04 10.19
N ILE A 16 6.49 -1.09 9.72
CA ILE A 16 6.20 -2.26 10.58
C ILE A 16 7.28 -3.35 10.60
N ALA A 17 8.29 -3.27 9.71
CA ALA A 17 9.30 -4.32 9.52
C ALA A 17 10.09 -4.68 10.80
N ALA A 18 10.17 -3.76 11.78
CA ALA A 18 10.80 -4.03 13.07
C ALA A 18 9.99 -5.00 13.96
N LYS A 19 8.69 -5.21 13.67
CA LYS A 19 7.79 -6.04 14.50
C LYS A 19 7.15 -7.20 13.75
N SER A 20 6.91 -7.07 12.45
CA SER A 20 6.25 -8.11 11.65
C SER A 20 6.68 -8.08 10.19
N ASP A 21 6.88 -9.26 9.61
CA ASP A 21 7.04 -9.48 8.16
C ASP A 21 5.68 -9.74 7.47
N GLU A 22 4.60 -9.82 8.25
CA GLU A 22 3.24 -10.08 7.79
C GLU A 22 2.31 -8.88 8.08
N LEU A 23 1.42 -8.61 7.13
CA LEU A 23 0.32 -7.65 7.27
C LEU A 23 -1.01 -8.36 7.09
N LYS A 24 -1.97 -8.19 8.01
CA LYS A 24 -3.33 -8.71 7.78
C LYS A 24 -4.04 -7.85 6.74
N PHE A 25 -4.82 -8.48 5.88
CA PHE A 25 -5.60 -7.75 4.89
C PHE A 25 -6.62 -6.80 5.53
N SER A 26 -7.20 -7.16 6.67
CA SER A 26 -8.11 -6.30 7.44
C SER A 26 -7.41 -5.05 7.99
N GLU A 27 -6.18 -5.17 8.46
CA GLU A 27 -5.35 -4.03 8.90
C GLU A 27 -5.04 -3.09 7.73
N LEU A 28 -4.71 -3.65 6.56
CA LEU A 28 -4.52 -2.86 5.35
C LEU A 28 -5.82 -2.17 4.90
N CYS A 29 -6.96 -2.85 4.96
CA CYS A 29 -8.26 -2.25 4.63
C CYS A 29 -8.59 -1.09 5.57
N ASP A 30 -8.38 -1.26 6.88
CA ASP A 30 -8.59 -0.19 7.86
C ASP A 30 -7.68 1.01 7.56
N PHE A 31 -6.40 0.76 7.29
CA PHE A 31 -5.48 1.82 6.89
C PHE A 31 -5.95 2.56 5.63
N ILE A 32 -6.26 1.85 4.55
CA ILE A 32 -6.66 2.47 3.26
C ILE A 32 -7.98 3.23 3.41
N PHE A 33 -9.02 2.60 3.96
CA PHE A 33 -10.37 3.16 3.93
C PHE A 33 -10.66 4.09 5.12
N ASN A 34 -10.07 3.87 6.29
CA ASN A 34 -10.33 4.70 7.48
C ASN A 34 -9.23 5.74 7.75
N THR A 35 -7.98 5.46 7.38
CA THR A 35 -6.90 6.44 7.57
C THR A 35 -6.67 7.25 6.30
N LEU A 36 -6.28 6.60 5.21
CA LEU A 36 -5.89 7.28 3.98
C LEU A 36 -7.08 8.00 3.32
N TRP A 37 -8.22 7.32 3.19
CA TRP A 37 -9.43 7.94 2.62
C TRP A 37 -10.09 8.93 3.57
N ARG A 38 -10.58 8.48 4.73
CA ARG A 38 -11.41 9.35 5.59
C ARG A 38 -10.64 10.50 6.24
N ARG A 39 -9.35 10.32 6.60
CA ARG A 39 -8.58 11.38 7.28
C ARG A 39 -7.80 12.25 6.32
N GLU A 40 -7.11 11.64 5.35
CA GLU A 40 -6.24 12.37 4.42
C GLU A 40 -6.91 12.67 3.07
N GLY A 41 -8.12 12.17 2.83
CA GLY A 41 -8.93 12.51 1.65
C GLY A 41 -8.38 11.94 0.35
N VAL A 42 -7.56 10.88 0.41
CA VAL A 42 -6.95 10.25 -0.76
C VAL A 42 -7.67 8.96 -1.10
N VAL A 43 -8.20 8.87 -2.32
CA VAL A 43 -8.99 7.74 -2.81
C VAL A 43 -8.31 7.12 -4.02
N PHE A 44 -7.91 5.86 -3.89
CA PHE A 44 -7.32 5.08 -4.99
C PHE A 44 -8.14 3.85 -5.37
N HIS A 45 -9.13 3.51 -4.55
CA HIS A 45 -9.92 2.30 -4.65
C HIS A 45 -11.38 2.61 -4.36
N ASP A 46 -12.28 2.09 -5.20
CA ASP A 46 -13.72 2.23 -5.00
C ASP A 46 -14.25 1.30 -3.89
N GLY A 47 -13.45 0.32 -3.47
CA GLY A 47 -13.74 -0.55 -2.35
C GLY A 47 -12.76 -1.71 -2.20
N VAL A 48 -13.07 -2.58 -1.23
CA VAL A 48 -12.22 -3.72 -0.81
C VAL A 48 -11.86 -4.64 -1.99
N LYS A 49 -12.79 -4.86 -2.92
CA LYS A 49 -12.54 -5.71 -4.09
C LYS A 49 -11.48 -5.13 -5.02
N ASP A 50 -11.48 -3.82 -5.24
CA ASP A 50 -10.50 -3.15 -6.10
C ASP A 50 -9.10 -3.19 -5.47
N LEU A 51 -9.01 -2.92 -4.16
CA LEU A 51 -7.77 -3.12 -3.40
C LEU A 51 -7.26 -4.55 -3.51
N TYR A 52 -8.14 -5.55 -3.37
CA TYR A 52 -7.75 -6.95 -3.46
C TYR A 52 -7.24 -7.34 -4.85
N LEU A 53 -7.83 -6.81 -5.93
CA LEU A 53 -7.35 -7.02 -7.30
C LEU A 53 -5.94 -6.45 -7.52
N ASP A 54 -5.66 -5.26 -6.96
CA ASP A 54 -4.31 -4.71 -6.98
C ASP A 54 -3.32 -5.66 -6.25
N LEU A 55 -3.69 -6.20 -5.10
CA LEU A 55 -2.85 -7.15 -4.36
C LEU A 55 -2.61 -8.46 -5.15
N GLU A 56 -3.65 -9.02 -5.76
CA GLU A 56 -3.52 -10.22 -6.60
C GLU A 56 -2.62 -9.96 -7.82
N TYR A 57 -2.68 -8.76 -8.39
CA TYR A 57 -1.74 -8.36 -9.44
C TYR A 57 -0.30 -8.33 -8.93
N LEU A 58 -0.05 -7.73 -7.75
CA LEU A 58 1.28 -7.68 -7.13
C LEU A 58 1.81 -9.07 -6.78
N GLN A 59 0.95 -10.00 -6.36
CA GLN A 59 1.30 -11.40 -6.20
C GLN A 59 1.67 -12.05 -7.53
N LYS A 60 0.88 -11.81 -8.59
CA LYS A 60 1.12 -12.35 -9.94
C LYS A 60 2.47 -11.93 -10.52
N ILE A 61 2.91 -10.69 -10.26
CA ILE A 61 4.23 -10.20 -10.70
C ILE A 61 5.36 -10.52 -9.71
N GLY A 62 5.07 -11.30 -8.67
CA GLY A 62 6.05 -11.86 -7.74
C GLY A 62 6.53 -10.91 -6.64
N ILE A 63 5.87 -9.77 -6.44
CA ILE A 63 6.24 -8.79 -5.41
C ILE A 63 5.71 -9.23 -4.03
N LEU A 64 4.50 -9.78 -4.01
CA LEU A 64 3.82 -10.20 -2.78
C LEU A 64 3.60 -11.71 -2.75
N GLU A 65 3.38 -12.21 -1.54
CA GLU A 65 2.76 -13.49 -1.27
C GLU A 65 1.49 -13.27 -0.46
N ILE A 66 0.36 -13.80 -0.94
CA ILE A 66 -0.93 -13.71 -0.25
C ILE A 66 -1.32 -15.10 0.23
N GLN A 67 -1.38 -15.27 1.54
CA GLN A 67 -1.91 -16.47 2.18
C GLN A 67 -3.43 -16.37 2.22
N LYS A 68 -4.09 -16.98 1.24
CA LYS A 68 -5.55 -16.94 1.09
C LYS A 68 -6.24 -17.69 2.23
N ASN A 69 -7.39 -17.16 2.66
CA ASN A 69 -8.26 -17.78 3.65
C ASN A 69 -9.72 -17.47 3.27
N GLU A 70 -10.66 -18.36 3.60
CA GLU A 70 -12.09 -18.12 3.38
C GLU A 70 -12.60 -16.91 4.17
N ASN A 71 -11.99 -16.65 5.33
CA ASN A 71 -12.21 -15.43 6.07
C ASN A 71 -11.15 -14.38 5.69
N LEU A 72 -11.59 -13.27 5.09
CA LEU A 72 -10.73 -12.15 4.68
C LEU A 72 -9.93 -11.54 5.85
N ASP A 73 -10.43 -11.59 7.09
CA ASP A 73 -9.72 -11.10 8.27
C ASP A 73 -8.49 -11.94 8.61
N LYS A 74 -8.41 -13.16 8.07
CA LYS A 74 -7.29 -14.09 8.24
C LYS A 74 -6.34 -14.10 7.04
N VAL A 75 -6.64 -13.35 5.98
CA VAL A 75 -5.74 -13.20 4.84
C VAL A 75 -4.50 -12.43 5.29
N LYS A 76 -3.34 -12.99 4.99
CA LYS A 76 -2.04 -12.39 5.31
C LYS A 76 -1.28 -12.06 4.05
N ILE A 77 -0.60 -10.93 4.08
CA ILE A 77 0.21 -10.39 2.99
C ILE A 77 1.65 -10.35 3.47
N LYS A 78 2.56 -10.88 2.66
CA LYS A 78 4.02 -10.76 2.85
C LYS A 78 4.65 -10.13 1.63
N VAL A 79 5.76 -9.44 1.84
CA VAL A 79 6.61 -8.97 0.75
C VAL A 79 7.58 -10.09 0.37
N LYS A 80 7.46 -10.59 -0.85
CA LYS A 80 8.33 -11.62 -1.42
C LYS A 80 9.60 -11.02 -2.03
N ASP A 81 9.47 -9.84 -2.65
CA ASP A 81 10.57 -9.13 -3.29
C ASP A 81 10.59 -7.66 -2.83
N PRO A 82 11.25 -7.36 -1.70
CA PRO A 82 11.29 -6.01 -1.12
C PRO A 82 11.98 -4.98 -2.00
N GLU A 83 13.01 -5.39 -2.74
CA GLU A 83 13.73 -4.49 -3.65
C GLU A 83 12.83 -4.09 -4.82
N LYS A 84 12.13 -5.05 -5.44
CA LYS A 84 11.18 -4.75 -6.51
C LYS A 84 10.00 -3.90 -6.04
N LEU A 85 9.52 -4.13 -4.81
CA LEU A 85 8.49 -3.26 -4.20
C LEU A 85 9.00 -1.82 -4.07
N ARG A 86 10.23 -1.66 -3.55
CA ARG A 86 10.88 -0.36 -3.38
C ARG A 86 11.13 0.34 -4.73
N ASP A 87 11.51 -0.39 -5.76
CA ASP A 87 11.76 0.19 -7.09
C ASP A 87 10.49 0.72 -7.77
N VAL A 88 9.36 0.01 -7.60
CA VAL A 88 8.05 0.53 -8.01
C VAL A 88 7.70 1.79 -7.22
N ALA A 89 7.95 1.78 -5.90
CA ALA A 89 7.69 2.94 -5.05
C ALA A 89 8.53 4.18 -5.46
N LYS A 90 9.82 4.00 -5.76
CA LYS A 90 10.70 5.07 -6.27
C LYS A 90 10.22 5.63 -7.60
N THR A 91 9.63 4.79 -8.45
CA THR A 91 9.06 5.23 -9.73
C THR A 91 7.89 6.19 -9.49
N VAL A 92 7.04 5.91 -8.49
CA VAL A 92 5.95 6.81 -8.08
C VAL A 92 6.50 8.15 -7.58
N GLU A 93 7.50 8.13 -6.69
CA GLU A 93 8.17 9.35 -6.19
C GLU A 93 8.79 10.17 -7.34
N SER A 94 9.57 9.51 -8.19
CA SER A 94 10.24 10.16 -9.32
C SER A 94 9.24 10.73 -10.32
N SER A 95 8.13 10.02 -10.58
CA SER A 95 7.08 10.52 -11.48
C SER A 95 6.37 11.76 -10.91
N SER A 96 6.15 11.79 -9.60
CA SER A 96 5.58 12.95 -8.92
C SER A 96 6.50 14.18 -8.99
N ASP A 97 7.81 13.96 -8.98
CA ASP A 97 8.80 15.02 -9.09
C ASP A 97 9.03 15.51 -10.52
N VAL A 98 9.11 14.57 -11.48
CA VAL A 98 9.40 14.86 -12.89
C VAL A 98 8.20 15.53 -13.57
N MET A 99 6.97 15.09 -13.27
CA MET A 99 5.78 15.63 -13.95
C MET A 99 5.40 17.03 -13.46
N LYS A 100 5.98 17.53 -12.35
CA LYS A 100 5.61 18.83 -11.72
C LYS A 100 4.10 19.03 -11.56
N LEU A 101 3.35 17.94 -11.42
CA LEU A 101 1.91 17.99 -11.18
C LEU A 101 1.73 18.06 -9.67
N ASP A 102 1.35 19.24 -9.18
CA ASP A 102 1.16 19.50 -7.73
C ASP A 102 0.25 18.46 -7.06
N ILE A 103 -0.72 17.92 -7.82
CA ILE A 103 -1.65 16.88 -7.37
C ILE A 103 -0.93 15.57 -7.01
N LEU A 104 0.07 15.14 -7.79
CA LEU A 104 0.77 13.88 -7.52
C LEU A 104 1.66 13.99 -6.28
N ARG A 105 2.30 15.15 -6.09
CA ARG A 105 3.07 15.45 -4.87
C ARG A 105 2.18 15.49 -3.64
N GLU A 106 1.01 16.12 -3.76
CA GLU A 106 0.03 16.18 -2.68
C GLU A 106 -0.46 14.78 -2.28
N TYR A 107 -0.69 13.88 -3.24
CA TYR A 107 -1.04 12.50 -2.93
C TYR A 107 0.08 11.76 -2.19
N VAL A 108 1.33 11.87 -2.65
CA VAL A 108 2.49 11.26 -1.97
C VAL A 108 2.65 11.82 -0.56
N ALA A 109 2.53 13.14 -0.38
CA ALA A 109 2.62 13.79 0.92
C ALA A 109 1.55 13.28 1.89
N ARG A 110 0.30 13.16 1.43
CA ARG A 110 -0.81 12.63 2.22
C ARG A 110 -0.66 11.16 2.56
N ILE A 111 -0.16 10.33 1.64
CA ILE A 111 0.17 8.93 1.92
C ILE A 111 1.22 8.87 3.03
N ASN A 112 2.32 9.62 2.90
CA ASN A 112 3.38 9.63 3.91
C ASN A 112 2.87 10.11 5.26
N LYS A 113 2.00 11.13 5.28
CA LYS A 113 1.34 11.59 6.51
C LYS A 113 0.41 10.52 7.10
N ALA A 114 -0.31 9.77 6.26
CA ALA A 114 -1.15 8.66 6.72
C ALA A 114 -0.31 7.55 7.39
N ILE A 115 0.85 7.22 6.83
CA ILE A 115 1.77 6.20 7.35
C ILE A 115 2.24 6.52 8.78
N GLU A 116 2.31 7.80 9.17
CA GLU A 116 2.66 8.19 10.54
C GLU A 116 1.59 7.80 11.58
N TYR A 117 0.35 7.52 11.18
CA TYR A 117 -0.68 7.00 12.09
C TYR A 117 -0.65 5.48 12.26
N VAL A 118 0.21 4.76 11.53
CA VAL A 118 0.37 3.32 11.71
C VAL A 118 1.02 3.08 13.08
N VAL A 119 0.19 2.63 14.03
CA VAL A 119 0.65 2.28 15.37
C VAL A 119 1.32 0.93 15.32
N ILE A 120 2.60 0.91 15.68
CA ILE A 120 3.43 -0.31 15.71
C ILE A 120 3.20 -1.02 17.04
#